data_AF-A0A0F9R6D4-F1
#
_entry.id   AF-A0A0F9R6D4-F1
#
_cell.length_a   1.000
_cell.length_b   1.000
_cell.length_c   1.000
_cell.angle_alpha   90.00
_cell.angle_beta   90.00
_cell.angle_gamma   90.00
#
_symmetry.space_group_name_H-M   'P 1'
#
loop_
_entity.id
_entity.type
_entity.pdbx_description
1 polymer ?
#
loop_
_entity_poly.entity_id
_entity_poly.type
_entity_poly.pdbx_seq_one_letter_code
_entity_poly.pdbx_strand_id
1 'polypeptide(L)' 'MPTVTVSIEQTRPRGATPAEALRLHDDVGLSYRAIGAMWGITGSRVHQLAKKARNSNQ' A
#
# COMPACT_ATOMS: atom_id res chain seq x y z
N MET A 1 14.31 -1.66 -35.12
CA MET A 1 14.24 -1.12 -33.75
C MET A 1 14.04 -2.31 -32.82
N PRO A 2 15.04 -2.72 -32.01
CA PRO A 2 14.81 -3.77 -31.03
C PRO A 2 13.95 -3.21 -29.89
N THR A 3 12.83 -3.89 -29.58
CA THR A 3 11.96 -3.56 -28.46
C THR A 3 12.58 -4.09 -27.18
N VAL A 4 13.03 -3.20 -26.30
CA VAL A 4 13.58 -3.56 -24.99
C VAL A 4 12.41 -3.76 -24.03
N THR A 5 12.12 -5.01 -23.68
CA THR A 5 11.13 -5.34 -22.65
C THR A 5 11.74 -5.10 -21.28
N VAL A 6 11.39 -4.00 -20.63
CA VAL A 6 11.80 -3.70 -19.26
C VAL A 6 10.85 -4.44 -18.32
N SER A 7 11.33 -5.52 -17.68
CA SER A 7 10.63 -6.15 -16.57
C SER A 7 10.69 -5.21 -15.37
N ILE A 8 9.65 -4.39 -15.21
CA ILE A 8 9.48 -3.58 -14.01
C ILE A 8 9.19 -4.59 -12.89
N GLU A 9 10.22 -5.00 -12.14
CA GLU A 9 10.01 -5.73 -10.90
C GLU A 9 9.04 -4.89 -10.08
N GLN A 10 7.79 -5.36 -9.95
CA GLN A 10 6.83 -4.80 -9.02
C GLN A 10 7.33 -5.16 -7.61
N THR A 11 8.39 -4.49 -7.18
CA THR A 11 8.87 -4.53 -5.80
C THR A 11 7.74 -3.94 -5.00
N ARG A 12 6.86 -4.80 -4.47
CA ARG A 12 5.95 -4.40 -3.38
C ARG A 12 6.84 -3.69 -2.38
N PRO A 13 6.59 -2.41 -2.04
CA PRO A 13 7.41 -1.71 -1.08
C PRO A 13 7.47 -2.60 0.16
N ARG A 14 8.69 -2.95 0.60
CA ARG A 14 8.90 -3.76 1.80
C ARG A 14 8.27 -2.98 2.96
N GLY A 15 7.01 -3.28 3.30
CA GLY A 15 6.23 -2.51 4.28
C GLY A 15 4.76 -2.26 3.92
N ALA A 16 4.32 -2.43 2.67
CA ALA A 16 2.92 -2.24 2.26
C ALA A 16 2.02 -3.42 2.69
N THR A 17 1.93 -3.67 4.01
CA THR A 17 1.11 -4.73 4.61
C THR A 17 -0.22 -4.18 5.12
N PRO A 18 -1.26 -5.03 5.26
CA PRO A 18 -2.52 -4.65 5.90
C PRO A 18 -2.35 -4.00 7.28
N ALA A 19 -1.51 -4.60 8.13
CA ALA A 19 -1.29 -4.12 9.49
C ALA A 19 -0.63 -2.74 9.50
N GLU A 20 0.38 -2.53 8.65
CA GLU A 20 1.06 -1.24 8.55
C GLU A 20 0.14 -0.16 7.95
N ALA A 21 -0.76 -0.53 7.04
CA ALA A 21 -1.74 0.41 6.46
C ALA A 21 -2.70 0.92 7.53
N LEU A 22 -3.13 0.03 8.43
CA LEU A 22 -3.99 0.36 9.55
C LEU A 22 -3.22 1.21 10.58
N ARG A 23 -1.99 0.81 10.94
CA ARG A 23 -1.13 1.54 11.88
C ARG A 23 -0.83 2.98 11.41
N LEU A 24 -0.46 3.16 10.14
CA LEU A 24 -0.19 4.49 9.59
C LEU A 24 -1.44 5.38 9.55
N HIS A 25 -2.63 4.79 9.41
CA HIS A 25 -3.87 5.53 9.41
C HIS A 25 -4.35 5.87 10.83
N ASP A 26 -4.43 4.87 11.71
CA ASP A 26 -5.03 4.99 13.04
C ASP A 26 -4.03 5.59 14.05
N ASP A 27 -2.74 5.22 14.02
CA ASP A 27 -1.73 5.70 14.99
C ASP A 27 -1.05 7.01 14.53
N VAL A 28 -0.76 7.12 13.23
CA VAL A 28 -0.02 8.28 12.66
C VAL A 28 -0.97 9.33 12.07
N GLY A 29 -2.24 8.98 11.83
CA GLY A 29 -3.24 9.90 11.28
C GLY A 29 -3.04 10.23 9.80
N LEU A 30 -2.25 9.45 9.06
CA LEU A 30 -2.03 9.69 7.64
C LEU A 30 -3.27 9.34 6.82
N SER A 31 -3.54 10.16 5.80
CA SER A 31 -4.57 9.84 4.83
C SER A 31 -4.16 8.66 3.95
N TYR A 32 -5.12 7.85 3.51
CA TYR A 32 -4.87 6.74 2.58
C TYR A 32 -4.18 7.20 1.28
N ARG A 33 -4.45 8.44 0.84
CA ARG A 33 -3.78 9.04 -0.32
C ARG A 33 -2.30 9.27 -0.08
N ALA A 34 -1.92 9.77 1.10
CA ALA A 34 -0.52 10.00 1.47
C ALA A 34 0.24 8.66 1.61
N ILE A 35 -0.38 7.68 2.28
CA ILE A 35 0.18 6.32 2.42
C ILE A 35 0.38 5.68 1.02
N GLY A 36 -0.61 5.84 0.14
CA GLY A 36 -0.52 5.34 -1.23
C GLY A 36 0.63 5.96 -2.01
N ALA A 37 0.82 7.29 -1.90
CA ALA A 37 1.93 7.98 -2.54
C ALA A 37 3.30 7.48 -2.05
N MET A 38 3.46 7.23 -0.75
CA MET A 38 4.70 6.67 -0.19
C MET A 38 4.97 5.25 -0.67
N TRP A 39 3.92 4.46 -0.89
CA TRP A 39 4.01 3.06 -1.31
C TRP A 39 3.91 2.85 -2.82
N GLY A 40 3.78 3.92 -3.61
CA GLY A 40 3.58 3.81 -5.06
C GLY A 40 2.29 3.07 -5.44
N ILE A 41 1.26 3.10 -4.60
CA ILE A 41 -0.06 2.50 -4.86
C ILE A 41 -1.18 3.50 -4.70
N THR A 42 -2.37 3.19 -5.21
CA THR A 42 -3.53 4.08 -5.05
C THR A 42 -4.04 4.09 -3.61
N GLY A 43 -4.58 5.22 -3.16
CA GLY A 43 -5.20 5.32 -1.84
C GLY A 43 -6.35 4.31 -1.63
N SER A 44 -7.09 3.98 -2.68
CA SER A 44 -8.11 2.92 -2.64
C SER A 44 -7.53 1.55 -2.31
N ARG A 45 -6.32 1.23 -2.81
CA ARG A 45 -5.61 -0.01 -2.50
C ARG A 45 -5.18 -0.04 -1.03
N VAL A 46 -4.71 1.09 -0.49
CA VAL A 46 -4.39 1.23 0.95
C VAL A 46 -5.64 1.03 1.81
N HIS A 47 -6.76 1.64 1.45
CA HIS A 47 -8.02 1.47 2.18
C HIS A 47 -8.47 -0.02 2.22
N GLN A 48 -8.34 -0.75 1.10
CA GLN A 48 -8.60 -2.20 1.08
C GLN A 48 -7.67 -2.98 2.03
N LEU A 49 -6.38 -2.60 2.09
CA LEU A 49 -5.42 -3.22 3.00
C LEU A 49 -5.77 -2.96 4.46
N ALA A 50 -6.08 -1.71 4.83
CA ALA A 50 -6.50 -1.34 6.19
C ALA A 50 -7.81 -2.05 6.59
N LYS A 51 -8.80 -2.11 5.69
CA LYS A 51 -10.05 -2.86 5.91
C LYS A 51 -9.80 -4.35 6.15
N LYS A 52 -8.88 -4.95 5.39
CA LYS A 52 -8.50 -6.36 5.57
C LYS A 52 -7.87 -6.58 6.96
N ALA A 53 -6.98 -5.70 7.42
CA ALA A 53 -6.39 -5.81 8.75
C ALA A 53 -7.44 -5.70 9.87
N ARG A 54 -8.38 -4.75 9.74
CA ARG A 54 -9.45 -4.57 10.73
C ARG A 54 -10.34 -5.81 10.83
N ASN A 55 -10.66 -6.44 9.70
CA ASN A 55 -11.45 -7.68 9.67
C ASN A 55 -10.69 -8.91 10.17
N SER A 56 -9.36 -8.92 10.10
CA SER A 56 -8.53 -10.02 10.61
C SER A 56 -8.26 -9.93 12.12
N ASN A 57 -8.56 -8.79 12.74
CA ASN A 57 -8.38 -8.55 14.18
C ASN A 57 -9.70 -8.62 14.98
N GLN A 58 -10.78 -9.04 14.32
CA GLN A 58 -12.08 -9.40 14.92
C GLN A 58 -12.27 -10.90 14.85
#